data_AF-A0A0W0SAJ5-F1
#
_entry.id   AF-A0A0W0SAJ5-F1
#
_cell.length_a   1.000
_cell.length_b   1.000
_cell.length_c   1.000
_cell.angle_alpha   90.00
_cell.angle_beta   90.00
_cell.angle_gamma   90.00
#
_symmetry.space_group_name_H-M   'P 1'
#
loop_
_entity.id
_entity.type
_entity.pdbx_description
1 polymer ?
#
loop_
_entity_poly.entity_id
_entity_poly.type
_entity_poly.pdbx_seq_one_letter_code
_entity_poly.pdbx_strand_id
1 'polypeptide(L)'
;MPHPFLLRNLQQLEEDVTFYSRSKTQYFTPKVTFNFSFFTEVYHSIQSMPLDYDKIELMERLQQKVIAPITGFHPKIFYTFNFAPYIAQYKPLIEQLNALQTQASHLFKHYFDAERPSFDWQKFHDVRSRIENLPNSADKIQLMQLFEFNVLNTISLVEPKAFTNFTFSSQLTPKELPLSNHSFH
;
A
#
# COMPACT_ATOMS: atom_id res chain seq x y z
N MET A 1 0.15 -2.92 -10.34
CA MET A 1 1.27 -3.39 -11.20
C MET A 1 2.37 -2.36 -11.12
N PRO A 2 3.49 -2.68 -10.45
CA PRO A 2 4.60 -1.76 -10.32
C PRO A 2 5.16 -1.40 -11.70
N HIS A 3 5.51 -0.13 -11.90
CA HIS A 3 6.08 0.35 -13.16
C HIS A 3 7.36 -0.48 -13.44
N PRO A 4 7.47 -1.20 -14.57
CA PRO A 4 8.60 -2.12 -14.82
C PRO A 4 9.96 -1.40 -14.78
N PHE A 5 9.95 -0.10 -15.08
CA PHE A 5 11.09 0.80 -14.94
C PHE A 5 11.52 1.01 -13.47
N LEU A 6 10.56 1.16 -12.55
CA LEU A 6 10.84 1.38 -11.13
C LEU A 6 11.45 0.13 -10.48
N LEU A 7 10.93 -1.06 -10.82
CA LEU A 7 11.50 -2.32 -10.34
C LEU A 7 12.94 -2.51 -10.78
N ARG A 8 13.22 -2.22 -12.05
CA ARG A 8 14.59 -2.26 -12.60
C ARG A 8 15.49 -1.27 -11.89
N ASN A 9 15.02 -0.04 -11.68
CA ASN A 9 15.81 0.99 -11.00
C ASN A 9 16.11 0.64 -9.54
N LEU A 10 15.12 0.09 -8.83
CA LEU A 10 15.31 -0.40 -7.48
C LEU A 10 16.33 -1.55 -7.43
N GLN A 11 16.25 -2.50 -8.37
CA GLN A 11 17.22 -3.59 -8.47
C GLN A 11 18.64 -3.07 -8.74
N GLN A 12 18.80 -2.12 -9.67
CA GLN A 12 20.10 -1.48 -9.91
C GLN A 12 20.63 -0.82 -8.63
N LEU A 13 19.75 -0.13 -7.89
CA LEU A 13 20.13 0.55 -6.66
C LEU A 13 20.57 -0.42 -5.55
N GLU A 14 19.95 -1.60 -5.48
CA GLU A 14 20.34 -2.67 -4.55
C GLU A 14 21.72 -3.22 -4.87
N GLU A 15 22.02 -3.41 -6.15
CA GLU A 15 23.35 -3.82 -6.63
C GLU A 15 24.40 -2.73 -6.31
N ASP A 16 24.07 -1.48 -6.58
CA ASP A 16 24.94 -0.32 -6.33
C ASP A 16 25.25 -0.17 -4.83
N VAL A 17 24.25 -0.27 -3.94
CA VAL A 17 24.45 -0.23 -2.48
C VAL A 17 25.33 -1.38 -2.02
N THR A 18 25.10 -2.59 -2.55
CA THR A 18 25.89 -3.77 -2.19
C THR A 18 27.35 -3.57 -2.58
N PHE A 19 27.61 -3.13 -3.80
CA PHE A 19 28.96 -2.88 -4.30
C PHE A 19 29.64 -1.72 -3.57
N TYR A 20 28.92 -0.62 -3.35
CA TYR A 20 29.40 0.52 -2.59
C TYR A 20 29.80 0.11 -1.16
N SER A 21 28.93 -0.60 -0.46
CA SER A 21 29.18 -1.06 0.92
C SER A 21 30.39 -1.98 1.02
N ARG A 22 30.55 -2.91 0.06
CA ARG A 22 31.74 -3.78 -0.04
C ARG A 22 33.01 -2.98 -0.33
N SER A 23 32.95 -1.97 -1.19
CA SER A 23 34.11 -1.14 -1.50
C SER A 23 34.58 -0.30 -0.30
N LYS A 24 33.67 0.03 0.63
CA LYS A 24 34.01 0.76 1.87
C LYS A 24 34.69 -0.10 2.92
N THR A 25 34.47 -1.41 2.90
CA THR A 25 35.09 -2.35 3.85
C THR A 25 36.44 -2.88 3.35
N GLN A 26 36.80 -2.66 2.09
CA GLN A 26 38.07 -3.08 1.50
C GLN A 26 39.06 -1.91 1.44
N TYR A 27 40.25 -2.09 2.02
CA TYR A 27 41.25 -1.02 2.17
C TYR A 27 42.04 -0.67 0.89
N PHE A 28 41.98 -1.50 -0.17
CA PHE A 28 42.87 -1.40 -1.34
C PHE A 28 42.18 -1.40 -2.72
N THR A 29 40.85 -1.34 -2.77
CA THR A 29 40.09 -1.23 -4.02
C THR A 29 39.75 0.25 -4.30
N PRO A 30 39.69 0.69 -5.57
CA PRO A 30 39.28 2.04 -5.91
C PRO A 30 37.93 2.37 -5.26
N LYS A 31 37.87 3.54 -4.60
CA LYS A 31 36.66 4.01 -3.90
C LYS A 31 35.55 4.20 -4.91
N VAL A 32 34.56 3.32 -4.85
CA VAL A 32 33.35 3.42 -5.66
C VAL A 32 32.49 4.54 -5.09
N THR A 33 31.96 5.40 -5.96
CA THR A 33 31.00 6.43 -5.59
C THR A 33 29.57 5.88 -5.63
N PHE A 34 28.71 6.37 -4.74
CA PHE A 34 27.29 6.04 -4.77
C PHE A 34 26.51 7.18 -5.43
N ASN A 35 25.60 6.85 -6.35
CA ASN A 35 24.80 7.85 -7.06
C ASN A 35 23.59 8.29 -6.21
N PHE A 36 23.79 9.35 -5.41
CA PHE A 36 22.72 9.88 -4.56
C PHE A 36 21.55 10.49 -5.32
N SER A 37 21.80 11.09 -6.50
CA SER A 37 20.72 11.64 -7.32
C SER A 37 19.76 10.53 -7.75
N PHE A 38 20.31 9.42 -8.26
CA PHE A 38 19.51 8.25 -8.65
C PHE A 38 18.77 7.62 -7.47
N PHE A 39 19.41 7.52 -6.30
CA PHE A 39 18.75 7.09 -5.07
C PHE A 39 17.54 7.97 -4.73
N THR A 40 17.71 9.29 -4.77
CA THR A 40 16.64 10.25 -4.47
C THR A 40 15.49 10.16 -5.47
N GLU A 41 15.79 9.98 -6.76
CA GLU A 41 14.78 9.76 -7.81
C GLU A 41 13.94 8.50 -7.54
N VAL A 42 14.58 7.37 -7.23
CA VAL A 42 13.88 6.11 -6.92
C VAL A 42 13.03 6.26 -5.65
N TYR A 43 13.56 6.91 -4.61
CA TYR A 43 12.83 7.16 -3.37
C TYR A 43 11.56 7.98 -3.63
N HIS A 44 11.67 9.12 -4.32
CA HIS A 44 10.51 9.97 -4.62
C HIS A 44 9.52 9.29 -5.56
N SER A 45 10.00 8.47 -6.50
CA SER A 45 9.13 7.67 -7.35
C SER A 45 8.24 6.75 -6.51
N ILE A 46 8.80 5.99 -5.58
CA ILE A 46 8.04 5.13 -4.65
C ILE A 46 7.11 5.98 -3.76
N GLN A 47 7.60 7.10 -3.23
CA GLN A 47 6.81 7.99 -2.37
C GLN A 47 5.55 8.50 -3.08
N SER A 48 5.66 8.83 -4.36
CA SER A 48 4.57 9.37 -5.18
C SER A 48 3.52 8.35 -5.63
N MET A 49 3.77 7.05 -5.46
CA MET A 49 2.83 6.02 -5.87
C MET A 49 1.50 6.11 -5.08
N PRO A 50 0.38 5.61 -5.63
CA PRO A 50 -0.85 5.41 -4.86
C PRO A 50 -0.61 4.50 -3.66
N LEU A 51 -1.30 4.76 -2.54
CA LEU A 51 -1.17 3.97 -1.33
C LEU A 51 -1.86 2.61 -1.45
N ASP A 52 -1.14 1.62 -1.98
CA ASP A 52 -1.60 0.25 -2.17
C ASP A 52 -0.56 -0.78 -1.68
N TYR A 53 -0.86 -2.07 -1.88
CA TYR A 53 0.03 -3.17 -1.51
C TYR A 53 1.39 -3.09 -2.22
N ASP A 54 1.39 -2.78 -3.52
CA ASP A 54 2.61 -2.68 -4.33
C ASP A 54 3.53 -1.57 -3.78
N LYS A 55 2.99 -0.41 -3.41
CA LYS A 55 3.75 0.69 -2.79
C LYS A 55 4.38 0.26 -1.47
N ILE A 56 3.63 -0.41 -0.60
CA ILE A 56 4.16 -0.88 0.70
C ILE A 56 5.30 -1.87 0.49
N GLU A 57 5.14 -2.84 -0.42
CA GLU A 57 6.19 -3.81 -0.74
C GLU A 57 7.47 -3.12 -1.23
N LEU A 58 7.35 -2.13 -2.12
CA LEU A 58 8.47 -1.35 -2.62
C LEU A 58 9.14 -0.50 -1.53
N MET A 59 8.35 0.10 -0.64
CA MET A 59 8.87 0.82 0.53
C MET A 59 9.68 -0.11 1.43
N GLU A 60 9.17 -1.30 1.75
CA GLU A 60 9.86 -2.29 2.58
C GLU A 60 11.16 -2.74 1.94
N ARG A 61 11.11 -3.07 0.64
CA ARG A 61 12.28 -3.49 -0.13
C ARG A 61 13.36 -2.42 -0.15
N LEU A 62 13.01 -1.16 -0.47
CA LEU A 62 13.96 -0.05 -0.44
C LEU A 62 14.53 0.18 0.97
N GLN A 63 13.68 0.16 2.00
CA GLN A 63 14.09 0.37 3.39
C GLN A 63 15.12 -0.67 3.84
N GLN A 64 14.88 -1.94 3.53
CA GLN A 64 15.72 -3.06 3.96
C GLN A 64 16.99 -3.23 3.12
N LYS A 65 16.87 -3.11 1.79
CA LYS A 65 17.96 -3.47 0.87
C LYS A 65 18.85 -2.29 0.48
N VAL A 66 18.37 -1.06 0.62
CA VAL A 66 19.09 0.15 0.21
C VAL A 66 19.35 1.07 1.40
N ILE A 67 18.30 1.55 2.07
CA ILE A 67 18.41 2.58 3.12
C ILE A 67 19.18 2.04 4.34
N ALA A 68 18.80 0.89 4.88
CA ALA A 68 19.46 0.35 6.08
C ALA A 68 20.97 0.10 5.87
N PRO A 69 21.44 -0.55 4.79
CA PRO A 69 22.88 -0.73 4.56
C PRO A 69 23.63 0.59 4.34
N ILE A 70 23.08 1.53 3.57
CA ILE A 70 23.80 2.77 3.25
C ILE A 70 23.89 3.72 4.45
N THR A 71 22.94 3.65 5.38
CA THR A 71 22.92 4.45 6.62
C THR A 71 24.13 4.17 7.51
N GLY A 72 24.70 2.95 7.45
CA GLY A 72 25.93 2.60 8.17
C GLY A 72 27.14 3.46 7.75
N PHE A 73 27.14 4.00 6.54
CA PHE A 73 28.18 4.89 6.02
C PHE A 73 27.73 6.36 5.92
N HIS A 74 26.43 6.57 5.74
CA HIS A 74 25.81 7.88 5.54
C HIS A 74 24.60 8.05 6.45
N PRO A 75 24.79 8.27 7.76
CA PRO A 75 23.69 8.28 8.73
C PRO A 75 22.65 9.37 8.46
N LYS A 76 23.06 10.47 7.79
CA LYS A 76 22.16 11.57 7.42
C LYS A 76 21.03 11.16 6.47
N ILE A 77 21.22 10.09 5.71
CA ILE A 77 20.19 9.56 4.80
C ILE A 77 18.96 9.16 5.59
N PHE A 78 19.11 8.51 6.74
CA PHE A 78 17.98 8.05 7.54
C PHE A 78 17.10 9.19 8.08
N TYR A 79 17.65 10.40 8.29
CA TYR A 79 16.85 11.55 8.72
C TYR A 79 15.99 12.11 7.59
N THR A 80 16.41 11.95 6.34
CA THR A 80 15.75 12.56 5.17
C THR A 80 14.91 11.54 4.40
N PHE A 81 15.34 10.28 4.39
CA PHE A 81 14.78 9.20 3.59
C PHE A 81 14.47 8.02 4.51
N ASN A 82 13.23 7.95 4.98
CA ASN A 82 12.80 6.93 5.92
C ASN A 82 11.33 6.56 5.70
N PHE A 83 11.10 5.33 5.25
CA PHE A 83 9.75 4.79 5.11
C PHE A 83 9.28 4.02 6.35
N ALA A 84 10.12 3.78 7.36
CA ALA A 84 9.74 2.96 8.52
C ALA A 84 8.46 3.45 9.24
N PRO A 85 8.24 4.76 9.48
CA PRO A 85 6.98 5.23 10.08
C PRO A 85 5.77 4.99 9.18
N TYR A 86 5.92 5.22 7.87
CA TYR A 86 4.88 5.02 6.87
C TYR A 86 4.48 3.53 6.77
N ILE A 87 5.47 2.64 6.72
CA ILE A 87 5.26 1.18 6.70
C ILE A 87 4.52 0.76 7.98
N ALA A 88 4.99 1.18 9.15
CA ALA A 88 4.37 0.82 10.43
C ALA A 88 2.91 1.28 10.54
N GLN A 89 2.60 2.44 9.97
CA GLN A 89 1.25 3.01 9.99
C GLN A 89 0.32 2.34 8.97
N TYR A 90 0.77 2.14 7.73
CA TYR A 90 -0.11 1.79 6.62
C TYR A 90 -0.14 0.30 6.27
N LYS A 91 0.95 -0.45 6.50
CA LYS A 91 0.99 -1.89 6.20
C LYS A 91 -0.13 -2.67 6.91
N PRO A 92 -0.37 -2.50 8.23
CA PRO A 92 -1.43 -3.24 8.90
C PRO A 92 -2.83 -2.91 8.36
N LEU A 93 -3.05 -1.67 7.88
CA LEU A 93 -4.33 -1.28 7.30
C LEU A 93 -4.54 -1.95 5.94
N ILE A 94 -3.53 -1.93 5.06
CA ILE A 94 -3.61 -2.56 3.74
C ILE A 94 -3.77 -4.08 3.85
N GLU A 95 -3.07 -4.74 4.78
CA GLU A 95 -3.25 -6.18 5.03
C GLU A 95 -4.67 -6.51 5.51
N GLN A 96 -5.24 -5.68 6.39
CA GLN A 96 -6.61 -5.86 6.86
C GLN A 96 -7.64 -5.62 5.73
N LEU A 97 -7.40 -4.63 4.87
CA LEU A 97 -8.22 -4.37 3.68
C LEU A 97 -8.22 -5.57 2.71
N ASN A 98 -7.04 -6.11 2.40
CA ASN A 98 -6.91 -7.29 1.53
C ASN A 98 -7.59 -8.53 2.12
N ALA A 99 -7.49 -8.72 3.44
CA ALA A 99 -8.19 -9.81 4.13
C ALA A 99 -9.71 -9.66 4.02
N LEU A 100 -10.24 -8.45 4.26
CA LEU A 100 -11.67 -8.16 4.12
C LEU A 100 -12.14 -8.32 2.67
N GLN A 101 -11.36 -7.87 1.68
CA GLN A 101 -11.66 -8.07 0.27
C GLN A 101 -11.76 -9.56 -0.08
N THR A 102 -10.82 -10.37 0.42
CA THR A 102 -10.83 -11.82 0.21
C THR A 102 -12.07 -12.45 0.85
N GLN A 103 -12.41 -12.08 2.09
CA GLN A 103 -13.61 -12.58 2.77
C GLN A 103 -14.89 -12.15 2.04
N ALA A 104 -14.99 -10.89 1.61
CA ALA A 104 -16.13 -10.37 0.87
C ALA A 104 -16.30 -11.13 -0.46
N SER A 105 -15.21 -11.35 -1.19
CA SER A 105 -15.22 -12.10 -2.45
C SER A 105 -15.61 -13.57 -2.25
N HIS A 106 -15.12 -14.20 -1.17
CA HIS A 106 -15.48 -15.57 -0.82
C HIS A 106 -16.95 -15.68 -0.44
N LEU A 107 -17.45 -14.75 0.39
CA LEU A 107 -18.86 -14.66 0.74
C LEU A 107 -19.74 -14.46 -0.50
N PHE A 108 -19.36 -13.57 -1.41
CA PHE A 108 -20.10 -13.33 -2.66
C PHE A 108 -20.21 -14.60 -3.51
N LYS A 109 -19.10 -15.34 -3.70
CA LYS A 109 -19.07 -16.56 -4.52
C LYS A 109 -19.90 -17.70 -3.95
N HIS A 110 -19.91 -17.83 -2.62
CA HIS A 110 -20.52 -18.97 -1.91
C HIS A 110 -21.77 -18.55 -1.14
N TYR A 111 -22.41 -17.44 -1.53
CA TYR A 111 -23.54 -16.89 -0.78
C TYR A 111 -24.74 -17.83 -0.71
N PHE A 112 -25.01 -18.55 -1.79
CA PHE A 112 -26.12 -19.50 -1.91
C PHE A 112 -25.76 -20.93 -1.53
N ASP A 113 -24.53 -21.17 -1.08
CA ASP A 113 -24.09 -22.48 -0.66
C ASP A 113 -24.72 -22.85 0.70
N ALA A 114 -24.92 -24.15 0.93
CA ALA A 114 -25.54 -24.64 2.16
C ALA A 114 -24.72 -24.27 3.41
N GLU A 115 -23.40 -24.27 3.29
CA GLU A 115 -22.46 -23.79 4.31
C GLU A 115 -21.99 -22.38 3.94
N ARG A 116 -22.83 -21.39 4.26
CA ARG A 116 -22.55 -19.99 3.97
C ARG A 116 -21.31 -19.50 4.72
N PRO A 117 -20.35 -18.84 4.04
CA PRO A 117 -19.17 -18.28 4.71
C PRO A 117 -19.53 -17.20 5.73
N SER A 118 -18.73 -17.02 6.77
CA SER A 118 -18.82 -15.87 7.67
C SER A 118 -17.99 -14.69 7.15
N PHE A 119 -18.42 -13.48 7.50
CA PHE A 119 -17.70 -12.24 7.24
C PHE A 119 -17.43 -11.49 8.55
N ASP A 120 -16.21 -10.97 8.71
CA ASP A 120 -15.78 -10.29 9.93
C ASP A 120 -16.25 -8.82 9.96
N TRP A 121 -17.50 -8.63 10.39
CA TRP A 121 -18.12 -7.32 10.51
C TRP A 121 -17.42 -6.40 11.51
N GLN A 122 -16.91 -6.96 12.62
CA GLN A 122 -16.20 -6.16 13.63
C GLN A 122 -14.92 -5.58 13.04
N LYS A 123 -14.11 -6.41 12.38
CA LYS A 123 -12.89 -5.95 11.72
C LYS A 123 -13.17 -4.94 10.60
N PHE A 124 -14.26 -5.11 9.88
CA PHE A 124 -14.72 -4.14 8.89
C PHE A 124 -14.97 -2.75 9.53
N HIS A 125 -15.66 -2.68 10.67
CA HIS A 125 -15.87 -1.43 11.41
C HIS A 125 -14.57 -0.83 11.94
N ASP A 126 -13.72 -1.66 12.54
CA ASP A 126 -12.46 -1.23 13.13
C ASP A 126 -11.52 -0.63 12.08
N VAL A 127 -11.39 -1.28 10.91
CA VAL A 127 -10.57 -0.78 9.80
C VAL A 127 -11.06 0.58 9.33
N ARG A 128 -12.37 0.72 9.11
CA ARG A 128 -12.96 1.99 8.68
C ARG A 128 -12.69 3.11 9.69
N SER A 129 -12.97 2.87 10.97
CA SER A 129 -12.73 3.83 12.06
C SER A 129 -11.26 4.25 12.11
N ARG A 130 -10.33 3.29 11.96
CA ARG A 130 -8.89 3.59 11.93
C ARG A 130 -8.50 4.45 10.73
N ILE A 131 -9.08 4.22 9.55
CA ILE A 131 -8.85 5.07 8.37
C ILE A 131 -9.42 6.48 8.60
N GLU A 132 -10.65 6.59 9.11
CA GLU A 132 -11.30 7.88 9.37
C GLU A 132 -10.52 8.77 10.34
N ASN A 133 -9.88 8.16 11.34
CA ASN A 133 -9.07 8.82 12.36
C ASN A 133 -7.62 9.13 11.91
N LEU A 134 -7.26 8.87 10.65
CA LEU A 134 -5.92 9.23 10.14
C LEU A 134 -5.76 10.76 10.04
N PRO A 135 -4.61 11.32 10.48
CA PRO A 135 -4.37 12.76 10.46
C PRO A 135 -4.13 13.31 9.04
N ASN A 136 -3.56 12.50 8.14
CA ASN A 136 -3.31 12.89 6.76
C ASN A 136 -4.57 12.71 5.90
N SER A 137 -5.13 13.81 5.41
CA SER A 137 -6.36 13.79 4.60
C SER A 137 -6.19 13.09 3.24
N ALA A 138 -5.04 13.23 2.58
CA ALA A 138 -4.80 12.63 1.28
C ALA A 138 -4.63 11.10 1.37
N ASP A 139 -3.90 10.62 2.38
CA ASP A 139 -3.73 9.17 2.62
C ASP A 139 -5.04 8.55 3.09
N LYS A 140 -5.82 9.27 3.92
CA LYS A 140 -7.17 8.88 4.33
C LYS A 140 -8.07 8.66 3.11
N ILE A 141 -8.10 9.60 2.17
CA ILE A 141 -8.93 9.50 0.96
C ILE A 141 -8.54 8.26 0.16
N GLN A 142 -7.24 8.04 -0.10
CA GLN A 142 -6.78 6.88 -0.86
C GLN A 142 -7.15 5.54 -0.19
N LEU A 143 -6.96 5.44 1.13
CA LEU A 143 -7.33 4.23 1.88
C LEU A 143 -8.85 4.01 1.93
N MET A 144 -9.62 5.09 2.05
CA MET A 144 -11.08 5.00 2.01
C MET A 144 -11.57 4.58 0.62
N GLN A 145 -10.98 5.09 -0.46
CA GLN A 145 -11.27 4.63 -1.82
C GLN A 145 -10.98 3.12 -1.96
N LEU A 146 -9.83 2.64 -1.47
CA LEU A 146 -9.53 1.21 -1.46
C LEU A 146 -10.54 0.39 -0.66
N PHE A 147 -10.93 0.86 0.52
CA PHE A 147 -11.96 0.22 1.34
C PHE A 147 -13.31 0.16 0.60
N GLU A 148 -13.73 1.27 0.00
CA GLU A 148 -15.00 1.38 -0.73
C GLU A 148 -15.01 0.49 -1.98
N PHE A 149 -13.96 0.52 -2.80
CA PHE A 149 -13.90 -0.27 -4.03
C PHE A 149 -13.72 -1.77 -3.79
N ASN A 150 -12.82 -2.17 -2.90
CA ASN A 150 -12.41 -3.57 -2.77
C ASN A 150 -13.30 -4.37 -1.82
N VAL A 151 -13.91 -3.72 -0.82
CA VAL A 151 -14.66 -4.39 0.24
C VAL A 151 -16.13 -3.99 0.20
N LEU A 152 -16.41 -2.69 0.28
CA LEU A 152 -17.76 -2.17 0.47
C LEU A 152 -18.68 -2.52 -0.70
N ASN A 153 -18.21 -2.30 -1.93
CA ASN A 153 -18.98 -2.59 -3.14
C ASN A 153 -19.42 -4.05 -3.18
N THR A 154 -18.49 -4.99 -2.96
CA THR A 154 -18.77 -6.42 -2.94
C THR A 154 -19.79 -6.78 -1.86
N ILE A 155 -19.63 -6.26 -0.64
CA ILE A 155 -20.55 -6.55 0.47
C ILE A 155 -21.95 -6.00 0.22
N SER A 156 -22.06 -4.81 -0.40
CA SER A 156 -23.36 -4.19 -0.71
C SER A 156 -24.25 -5.04 -1.61
N LEU A 157 -23.63 -5.84 -2.50
CA LEU A 157 -24.31 -6.74 -3.42
C LEU A 157 -24.80 -8.03 -2.74
N VAL A 158 -24.15 -8.42 -1.64
CA VAL A 158 -24.38 -9.70 -0.96
C VAL A 158 -25.34 -9.56 0.22
N GLU A 159 -25.13 -8.55 1.06
CA GLU A 159 -25.97 -8.28 2.22
C GLU A 159 -26.48 -6.82 2.22
N PRO A 160 -27.42 -6.48 1.33
CA PRO A 160 -27.92 -5.11 1.22
C PRO A 160 -28.58 -4.61 2.51
N LYS A 161 -29.18 -5.50 3.33
CA LYS A 161 -29.80 -5.12 4.61
C LYS A 161 -28.78 -4.79 5.69
N ALA A 162 -27.69 -5.55 5.80
CA ALA A 162 -26.59 -5.20 6.69
C ALA A 162 -25.92 -3.92 6.20
N PHE A 163 -25.74 -3.79 4.88
CA PHE A 163 -25.23 -2.59 4.24
C PHE A 163 -26.03 -1.32 4.58
N THR A 164 -27.37 -1.37 4.48
CA THR A 164 -28.25 -0.23 4.80
C THR A 164 -28.24 0.18 6.27
N ASN A 165 -27.85 -0.73 7.18
CA ASN A 165 -27.70 -0.40 8.60
C ASN A 165 -26.43 0.41 8.88
N PHE A 166 -25.57 0.60 7.88
CA PHE A 166 -24.40 1.42 8.02
C PHE A 166 -24.65 2.83 7.49
N THR A 167 -24.46 3.83 8.35
CA THR A 167 -24.44 5.23 7.95
C THR A 167 -23.11 5.55 7.27
N PHE A 168 -23.03 5.30 5.96
CA PHE A 168 -21.87 5.65 5.15
C PHE A 168 -22.15 6.94 4.37
N SER A 169 -21.36 7.97 4.64
CA SER A 169 -21.16 9.02 3.64
C SER A 169 -20.05 8.52 2.71
N SER A 170 -20.40 8.08 1.50
CA SER A 170 -19.37 7.73 0.50
C SER A 170 -18.49 8.95 0.25
N GLN A 171 -17.17 8.76 0.31
CA GLN A 171 -16.22 9.82 -0.01
C GLN A 171 -15.88 9.88 -1.51
N LEU A 172 -16.44 8.95 -2.30
CA LEU A 172 -16.39 9.00 -3.75
C LEU A 172 -17.35 10.11 -4.22
N THR A 173 -16.82 11.14 -4.86
CA THR A 173 -17.67 12.07 -5.61
C THR A 173 -18.32 11.29 -6.77
N PRO A 174 -19.58 11.56 -7.15
CA PRO A 174 -20.30 10.82 -8.20
C PRO A 174 -19.61 10.75 -9.58
N LYS A 175 -18.51 11.50 -9.77
CA LYS A 175 -17.74 11.58 -11.02
C LYS A 175 -16.71 10.45 -11.19
N GLU A 176 -16.43 9.65 -10.16
CA GLU A 176 -15.43 8.57 -10.20
C GLU A 176 -16.05 7.15 -10.21
N LEU A 177 -17.37 7.04 -10.32
CA LEU A 177 -18.02 5.76 -10.61
C LEU A 177 -17.78 5.41 -12.09
N PRO A 178 -17.19 4.25 -12.44
CA PRO A 178 -17.36 3.74 -13.79
C PRO A 178 -18.87 3.55 -14.01
N LEU A 179 -19.39 4.18 -15.06
CA LEU A 179 -20.78 4.02 -15.51
C LEU A 179 -21.04 2.54 -15.79
N SER A 180 -21.50 1.79 -14.78
CA SER A 180 -22.26 0.59 -15.01
C SER A 180 -23.65 1.03 -15.47
N ASN A 181 -23.79 1.16 -16.79
CA ASN A 181 -25.08 1.25 -17.46
C ASN A 181 -25.93 0.04 -17.05
N HIS A 182 -26.86 0.24 -16.11
CA HIS A 182 -28.05 -0.59 -16.02
C HIS A 182 -29.25 0.31 -15.74
N SER A 183 -29.80 0.82 -16.83
CA SER A 183 -31.19 1.25 -16.93
C SER A 183 -32.07 0.04 -16.63
N PHE A 184 -32.87 0.10 -15.57
CA PHE A 184 -34.00 -0.80 -15.39
C PHE A 184 -35.25 -0.12 -15.96
N HIS A 185 -35.78 -0.72 -17.03
CA HIS A 185 -37.18 -0.59 -17.43
C HIS A 185 -38.00 -1.65 -16.71
#